data_AF-A0A5E4QCV4-F1
#
_entry.id   AF-A0A5E4QCV4-F1
#
_cell.length_a   1.000
_cell.length_b   1.000
_cell.length_c   1.000
_cell.angle_alpha   90.00
_cell.angle_beta   90.00
_cell.angle_gamma   90.00
#
_symmetry.space_group_name_H-M   'P 1'
#
loop_
_entity.id
_entity.type
_entity.pdbx_description
1 polymer ?
#
loop_
_entity_poly.entity_id
_entity_poly.type
_entity_poly.pdbx_seq_one_letter_code
_entity_poly.pdbx_strand_id
1 'polypeptide(L)'
;MTYDRDQPFTFQIGVGQVIKGWDQGLLDMCVAHATLHFEVELINIGDSPPSTNVFKEIDDNQDNMLSREEVSIELAFRAMDTDGDKELSREEVSEYLKKQMVPPDGAEMSDDVKQMLESHDKLVEEIFQHEDKDKNGFISHEEFSGPKHDEL
;
A
#
# COMPACT_ATOMS: atom_id res chain seq x y z
N MET A 1 20.20 -20.23 -11.27
CA MET A 1 20.90 -21.04 -10.24
C MET A 1 19.85 -21.96 -9.63
N THR A 2 19.71 -23.18 -10.17
CA THR A 2 18.73 -24.16 -9.68
C THR A 2 19.37 -24.89 -8.51
N TYR A 3 18.78 -24.85 -7.32
CA TYR A 3 19.26 -25.59 -6.15
C TYR A 3 19.15 -27.09 -6.41
N ASP A 4 20.25 -27.82 -6.21
CA ASP A 4 20.32 -29.29 -6.33
C ASP A 4 19.33 -29.97 -5.37
N ARG A 5 18.50 -30.86 -5.91
CA ARG A 5 17.37 -31.52 -5.22
C ARG A 5 17.73 -32.84 -4.54
N ASP A 6 19.02 -33.21 -4.51
CA ASP A 6 19.46 -34.55 -4.10
C ASP A 6 20.21 -34.59 -2.75
N GLN A 7 20.25 -33.50 -1.99
CA GLN A 7 20.80 -33.53 -0.63
C GLN A 7 19.70 -33.54 0.45
N PRO A 8 19.75 -34.48 1.41
CA PRO A 8 18.83 -34.48 2.53
C PRO A 8 19.03 -33.23 3.39
N PHE A 9 17.93 -32.52 3.63
CA PHE A 9 17.92 -31.35 4.50
C PHE A 9 18.06 -31.79 5.97
N THR A 10 19.05 -31.25 6.66
CA THR A 10 19.30 -31.53 8.09
C THR A 10 18.83 -30.35 8.94
N PHE A 11 18.10 -30.62 10.01
CA PHE A 11 17.59 -29.61 10.93
C PHE A 11 17.59 -30.10 12.37
N GLN A 12 17.55 -29.16 13.32
CA GLN A 12 17.48 -29.47 14.75
C GLN A 12 16.04 -29.31 15.26
N ILE A 13 15.55 -30.34 15.94
CA ILE A 13 14.19 -30.39 16.51
C ILE A 13 14.13 -29.63 17.84
N GLY A 14 13.04 -28.91 18.08
CA GLY A 14 12.72 -28.26 19.35
C GLY A 14 13.34 -26.88 19.55
N VAL A 15 13.92 -26.31 18.48
CA VAL A 15 14.57 -24.98 18.49
C VAL A 15 13.88 -23.97 17.56
N GLY A 16 12.72 -24.32 17.00
CA GLY A 16 11.93 -23.42 16.15
C GLY A 16 12.47 -23.25 14.73
N GLN A 17 13.37 -24.13 14.27
CA GLN A 17 13.96 -24.07 12.93
C GLN A 17 13.09 -24.69 11.83
N VAL A 18 12.02 -25.40 12.21
CA VAL A 18 11.08 -26.04 11.28
C VAL A 18 9.65 -25.64 11.59
N ILE A 19 8.72 -26.03 10.70
CA ILE A 19 7.30 -25.75 10.91
C ILE A 19 6.84 -26.32 12.25
N LYS A 20 6.01 -25.56 12.96
CA LYS A 20 5.63 -25.85 14.35
C LYS A 20 5.12 -27.28 14.58
N GLY A 21 4.41 -27.85 13.60
CA GLY A 21 3.92 -29.23 13.68
C GLY A 21 5.03 -30.28 13.69
N TRP A 22 6.16 -30.04 13.00
CA TRP A 22 7.31 -30.95 13.03
C TRP A 22 8.09 -30.80 14.32
N ASP A 23 8.26 -29.56 14.77
CA ASP A 23 8.95 -29.25 16.02
C ASP A 23 8.23 -29.82 17.24
N GLN A 24 6.90 -30.05 17.15
CA GLN A 24 6.11 -30.70 18.19
C GLN A 24 5.96 -32.22 17.96
N GLY A 25 5.77 -32.64 16.71
CA GLY A 25 5.46 -34.04 16.37
C GLY A 25 6.66 -34.98 16.35
N LEU A 26 7.89 -34.45 16.25
CA LEU A 26 9.12 -35.26 16.17
C LEU A 26 9.95 -35.24 17.47
N LEU A 27 9.48 -34.57 18.52
CA LEU A 27 10.19 -34.45 19.82
C LEU A 27 10.48 -35.80 20.48
N ASP A 28 9.60 -36.79 20.30
CA ASP A 28 9.68 -38.11 20.94
C ASP A 28 10.30 -39.19 20.03
N MET A 29 10.89 -38.80 18.90
CA MET A 29 11.40 -39.74 17.91
C MET A 29 12.81 -40.23 18.29
N CYS A 30 12.90 -41.32 19.06
CA CYS A 30 14.18 -41.93 19.47
C CYS A 30 14.79 -42.87 18.41
N VAL A 31 15.28 -42.35 17.28
CA VAL A 31 16.28 -43.08 16.46
C VAL A 31 17.21 -42.07 15.76
N ALA A 32 18.52 -42.30 15.86
CA ALA A 32 19.58 -41.41 15.34
C ALA A 32 19.57 -41.19 13.80
N HIS A 33 18.74 -41.92 13.04
CA HIS A 33 18.65 -41.84 11.59
C HIS A 33 17.22 -42.09 11.07
N ALA A 34 16.28 -41.21 11.40
CA ALA A 34 14.95 -41.24 10.83
C ALA A 34 14.88 -40.43 9.53
N THR A 35 14.56 -41.09 8.42
CA THR A 35 14.29 -40.44 7.13
C THR A 35 12.77 -40.27 7.00
N LEU A 36 12.28 -39.03 7.02
CA LEU A 36 10.88 -38.75 6.69
C LEU A 36 10.70 -38.68 5.17
N HIS A 37 9.89 -39.59 4.64
CA HIS A 37 9.38 -39.51 3.28
C HIS A 37 8.02 -38.80 3.29
N PHE A 38 7.92 -37.69 2.58
CA PHE A 38 6.65 -37.00 2.36
C PHE A 38 6.19 -37.26 0.93
N GLU A 39 5.01 -37.84 0.79
CA GLU A 39 4.27 -37.79 -0.47
C GLU A 39 3.45 -36.50 -0.45
N VAL A 40 3.98 -35.47 -1.11
CA VAL A 40 3.31 -34.18 -1.25
C VAL A 40 2.39 -34.27 -2.46
N GLU A 41 1.12 -34.52 -2.23
CA GLU A 41 0.10 -34.30 -3.23
C GLU A 41 -0.32 -32.83 -3.21
N LEU A 42 -0.27 -32.20 -4.38
CA LEU A 42 -0.69 -30.83 -4.55
C LEU A 42 -2.23 -30.80 -4.51
N ILE A 43 -2.80 -30.58 -3.32
CA ILE A 43 -4.26 -30.65 -3.10
C ILE A 43 -4.98 -29.57 -3.93
N ASN A 44 -4.45 -28.36 -3.97
CA ASN A 44 -4.88 -27.26 -4.85
C ASN A 44 -3.76 -26.21 -4.92
N ILE A 45 -3.48 -25.68 -6.12
CA ILE A 45 -2.92 -24.34 -6.23
C ILE A 45 -4.14 -23.44 -6.09
N GLY A 46 -4.34 -22.85 -4.92
CA GLY A 46 -5.19 -21.69 -4.87
C GLY A 46 -4.50 -20.63 -5.70
N ASP A 47 -5.09 -20.24 -6.82
CA ASP A 47 -4.82 -18.92 -7.39
C ASP A 47 -5.18 -17.93 -6.28
N SER A 48 -4.20 -17.57 -5.44
CA SER A 48 -4.26 -16.30 -4.76
C SER A 48 -4.56 -15.30 -5.87
N PRO A 49 -5.53 -14.38 -5.71
CA PRO A 49 -5.66 -13.28 -6.66
C PRO A 49 -4.24 -12.76 -6.89
N PRO A 50 -3.82 -12.60 -8.16
CA PRO A 50 -2.45 -12.28 -8.51
C PRO A 50 -2.01 -11.19 -7.55
N SER A 51 -0.95 -11.43 -6.77
CA SER A 51 -0.45 -10.41 -5.84
C SER A 51 -0.28 -9.14 -6.65
N THR A 52 -1.13 -8.14 -6.40
CA THR A 52 -1.23 -6.97 -7.26
C THR A 52 0.16 -6.39 -7.38
N ASN A 53 0.70 -6.42 -8.60
CA ASN A 53 2.05 -5.95 -8.84
C ASN A 53 1.99 -4.43 -8.87
N VAL A 54 1.96 -3.83 -7.67
CA VAL A 54 1.82 -2.38 -7.46
C VAL A 54 2.89 -1.59 -8.21
N PHE A 55 4.03 -2.21 -8.55
CA PHE A 55 5.04 -1.59 -9.43
C PHE A 55 4.46 -1.17 -10.78
N LYS A 56 3.55 -1.98 -11.37
CA LYS A 56 2.91 -1.65 -12.64
C LYS A 56 1.80 -0.62 -12.52
N GLU A 57 1.25 -0.45 -11.31
CA GLU A 57 0.21 0.53 -11.04
C GLU A 57 0.80 1.92 -10.76
N ILE A 58 2.05 1.99 -10.32
CA ILE A 58 2.71 3.24 -9.89
C ILE A 58 3.70 3.76 -10.95
N ASP A 59 4.17 2.89 -11.86
CA ASP A 59 5.04 3.24 -12.99
C ASP A 59 4.23 3.94 -14.10
N ASP A 60 3.95 5.23 -13.88
CA ASP A 60 3.14 6.08 -14.75
C ASP A 60 3.83 6.27 -16.12
N ASN A 61 5.14 6.45 -16.13
CA ASN A 61 5.91 6.69 -17.35
C ASN A 61 6.28 5.39 -18.11
N GLN A 62 5.95 4.22 -17.54
CA GLN A 62 6.20 2.88 -18.07
C GLN A 62 7.68 2.57 -18.37
N ASP A 63 8.60 3.22 -17.68
CA ASP A 63 10.04 3.03 -17.85
C ASP A 63 10.58 1.80 -17.08
N ASN A 64 9.71 1.10 -16.33
CA ASN A 64 10.01 -0.03 -15.44
C ASN A 64 10.94 0.33 -14.28
N MET A 65 11.06 1.61 -13.97
CA MET A 65 11.69 2.15 -12.77
C MET A 65 10.63 2.89 -11.95
N LEU A 66 10.88 3.03 -10.65
CA LEU A 66 10.06 3.91 -9.81
C LEU A 66 10.88 5.13 -9.46
N SER A 67 10.46 6.29 -9.92
CA SER A 67 11.01 7.59 -9.54
C SER A 67 10.57 7.98 -8.13
N ARG A 68 11.28 8.93 -7.51
CA ARG A 68 10.90 9.43 -6.16
C ARG A 68 9.57 10.17 -6.25
N GLU A 69 9.34 10.79 -7.38
CA GLU A 69 8.16 11.58 -7.72
C GLU A 69 6.93 10.66 -7.81
N GLU A 70 6.99 9.57 -8.59
CA GLU A 70 5.90 8.58 -8.68
C GLU A 70 5.56 7.95 -7.32
N VAL A 71 6.58 7.59 -6.54
CA VAL A 71 6.36 7.04 -5.19
C VAL A 71 5.73 8.08 -4.26
N SER A 72 6.10 9.36 -4.39
CA SER A 72 5.55 10.44 -3.57
C SER A 72 4.10 10.77 -3.95
N ILE A 73 3.80 10.77 -5.24
CA ILE A 73 2.45 10.99 -5.78
C ILE A 73 1.52 9.86 -5.33
N GLU A 74 1.95 8.60 -5.46
CA GLU A 74 1.17 7.44 -5.01
C GLU A 74 0.91 7.47 -3.50
N LEU A 75 1.93 7.80 -2.70
CA LEU A 75 1.76 7.89 -1.24
C LEU A 75 0.83 9.02 -0.84
N ALA A 76 0.86 10.15 -1.57
CA ALA A 76 -0.07 11.25 -1.35
C ALA A 76 -1.50 10.84 -1.74
N PHE A 77 -1.68 10.22 -2.91
CA PHE A 77 -2.98 9.73 -3.38
C PHE A 77 -3.59 8.75 -2.36
N ARG A 78 -2.84 7.72 -1.96
CA ARG A 78 -3.29 6.75 -0.93
C ARG A 78 -3.53 7.33 0.45
N ALA A 79 -2.88 8.46 0.78
CA ALA A 79 -3.12 9.12 2.05
C ALA A 79 -4.42 9.93 2.05
N MET A 80 -4.90 10.30 0.85
CA MET A 80 -6.15 11.04 0.64
C MET A 80 -7.33 10.10 0.35
N ASP A 81 -7.13 9.07 -0.48
CA ASP A 81 -8.10 8.01 -0.79
C ASP A 81 -8.32 7.12 0.43
N THR A 82 -9.39 7.41 1.17
CA THR A 82 -9.70 6.79 2.46
C THR A 82 -10.61 5.58 2.33
N ASP A 83 -11.44 5.53 1.30
CA ASP A 83 -12.36 4.43 1.05
C ASP A 83 -11.79 3.37 0.09
N GLY A 84 -10.67 3.68 -0.57
CA GLY A 84 -9.89 2.78 -1.40
C GLY A 84 -10.51 2.53 -2.78
N ASP A 85 -11.37 3.42 -3.26
CA ASP A 85 -12.04 3.30 -4.56
C ASP A 85 -11.13 3.70 -5.75
N LYS A 86 -9.92 4.21 -5.47
CA LYS A 86 -8.92 4.72 -6.44
C LYS A 86 -9.34 6.02 -7.13
N GLU A 87 -10.28 6.76 -6.56
CA GLU A 87 -10.73 8.06 -7.02
C GLU A 87 -10.69 9.04 -5.83
N LEU A 88 -10.35 10.31 -6.04
CA LEU A 88 -10.40 11.29 -4.96
C LEU A 88 -11.72 12.06 -5.04
N SER A 89 -12.55 11.87 -4.02
CA SER A 89 -13.77 12.64 -3.82
C SER A 89 -13.47 14.05 -3.30
N ARG A 90 -14.44 14.96 -3.44
CA ARG A 90 -14.35 16.33 -2.89
C ARG A 90 -14.13 16.30 -1.38
N GLU A 91 -14.79 15.36 -0.70
CA GLU A 91 -14.71 15.15 0.74
C GLU A 91 -13.31 14.74 1.17
N GLU A 92 -12.65 13.85 0.45
CA GLU A 92 -11.30 13.36 0.77
C GLU A 92 -10.23 14.43 0.56
N VAL A 93 -10.29 15.14 -0.57
CA VAL A 93 -9.42 16.29 -0.81
C VAL A 93 -9.63 17.35 0.26
N SER A 94 -10.88 17.57 0.65
CA SER A 94 -11.26 18.52 1.69
C SER A 94 -10.73 18.14 3.07
N GLU A 95 -10.87 16.88 3.48
CA GLU A 95 -10.34 16.39 4.75
C GLU A 95 -8.81 16.48 4.81
N TYR A 96 -8.14 16.14 3.71
CA TYR A 96 -6.69 16.19 3.62
C TYR A 96 -6.14 17.62 3.77
N LEU A 97 -6.71 18.58 3.04
CA LEU A 97 -6.33 19.99 3.11
C LEU A 97 -6.62 20.59 4.50
N LYS A 98 -7.77 20.26 5.09
CA LYS A 98 -8.10 20.68 6.45
C LYS A 98 -7.10 20.15 7.47
N LYS A 99 -6.64 18.90 7.32
CA LYS A 99 -5.63 18.28 8.19
C LYS A 99 -4.24 18.90 8.05
N GLN A 100 -3.89 19.39 6.87
CA GLN A 100 -2.65 20.15 6.63
C GLN A 100 -2.66 21.53 7.30
N MET A 101 -3.84 22.16 7.40
CA MET A 101 -3.99 23.53 7.87
C MET A 101 -4.28 23.66 9.38
N VAL A 102 -4.68 22.57 10.05
CA VAL A 102 -4.95 22.57 11.49
C VAL A 102 -3.69 22.15 12.26
N PRO A 103 -3.01 23.08 12.97
CA PRO A 103 -1.92 22.71 13.87
C PRO A 103 -2.44 21.85 15.04
N PRO A 104 -1.59 20.97 15.61
CA PRO A 104 -2.00 19.97 16.60
C PRO A 104 -2.60 20.53 17.92
N ASP A 105 -2.52 21.84 18.15
CA ASP A 105 -2.93 22.50 19.40
C ASP A 105 -4.42 22.90 19.49
N GLY A 106 -5.27 22.51 18.52
CA GLY A 106 -6.73 22.50 18.71
C GLY A 106 -7.35 23.83 19.16
N ALA A 107 -6.86 24.96 18.62
CA ALA A 107 -7.40 26.27 18.91
C ALA A 107 -8.87 26.40 18.44
N GLU A 108 -9.70 27.02 19.28
CA GLU A 108 -11.15 27.14 19.10
C GLU A 108 -11.57 27.77 17.77
N MET A 109 -12.76 27.41 17.29
CA MET A 109 -13.41 27.99 16.10
C MET A 109 -13.63 29.51 16.26
N SER A 110 -12.65 30.32 15.88
CA SER A 110 -12.78 31.77 15.71
C SER A 110 -13.31 32.11 14.32
N ASP A 111 -13.75 33.36 14.10
CA ASP A 111 -14.16 33.85 12.78
C ASP A 111 -13.06 33.65 11.70
N ASP A 112 -11.79 33.60 12.12
CA ASP A 112 -10.65 33.26 11.26
C ASP A 112 -10.76 31.84 10.67
N VAL A 113 -11.25 30.87 11.45
CA VAL A 113 -11.47 29.49 10.97
C VAL A 113 -12.58 29.45 9.92
N LYS A 114 -13.61 30.29 10.07
CA LYS A 114 -14.72 30.41 9.11
C LYS A 114 -14.26 30.98 7.78
N GLN A 115 -13.43 32.02 7.83
CA GLN A 115 -12.84 32.62 6.64
C GLN A 115 -11.84 31.66 5.96
N MET A 116 -11.10 30.87 6.75
CA MET A 116 -10.23 29.81 6.22
C MET A 116 -11.00 28.64 5.60
N LEU A 117 -12.17 28.28 6.13
CA LEU A 117 -13.05 27.26 5.53
C LEU A 117 -13.63 27.71 4.18
N GLU A 118 -14.02 28.98 4.06
CA GLU A 118 -14.46 29.54 2.77
C GLU A 118 -13.32 29.61 1.74
N SER A 119 -12.10 29.92 2.19
CA SER A 119 -10.91 29.82 1.33
C SER A 119 -10.62 28.37 0.92
N HIS A 120 -10.86 27.43 1.81
CA HIS A 120 -10.63 26.01 1.58
C HIS A 120 -11.59 25.42 0.54
N ASP A 121 -12.89 25.74 0.61
CA ASP A 121 -13.86 25.30 -0.41
C ASP A 121 -13.51 25.82 -1.80
N LYS A 122 -12.99 27.06 -1.90
CA LYS A 122 -12.47 27.59 -3.17
C LYS A 122 -11.25 26.84 -3.68
N LEU A 123 -10.32 26.47 -2.80
CA LEU A 123 -9.14 25.70 -3.19
C LEU A 123 -9.53 24.31 -3.71
N VAL A 124 -10.47 23.64 -3.05
CA VAL A 124 -11.00 22.35 -3.53
C VAL A 124 -11.63 22.54 -4.92
N GLU A 125 -12.47 23.55 -5.10
CA GLU A 125 -13.09 23.83 -6.40
C GLU A 125 -12.05 24.14 -7.50
N GLU A 126 -11.01 24.90 -7.18
CA GLU A 126 -9.91 25.20 -8.12
C GLU A 126 -9.12 23.94 -8.50
N ILE A 127 -8.83 23.06 -7.54
CA ILE A 127 -8.18 21.77 -7.79
C ILE A 127 -9.03 20.95 -8.76
N PHE A 128 -10.31 20.76 -8.47
CA PHE A 128 -11.21 19.99 -9.35
C PHE A 128 -11.31 20.64 -10.74
N GLN A 129 -11.38 21.96 -10.86
CA GLN A 129 -11.41 22.60 -12.18
C GLN A 129 -10.17 22.34 -13.05
N HIS A 130 -9.01 22.08 -12.44
CA HIS A 130 -7.77 21.84 -13.16
C HIS A 130 -7.46 20.35 -13.35
N GLU A 131 -7.83 19.54 -12.37
CA GLU A 131 -7.47 18.12 -12.33
C GLU A 131 -8.59 17.21 -12.87
N ASP A 132 -9.88 17.49 -12.59
CA ASP A 132 -11.04 16.72 -13.11
C ASP A 132 -11.29 17.08 -14.60
N LYS A 133 -10.61 16.34 -15.49
CA LYS A 133 -10.60 16.57 -16.95
C LYS A 133 -11.88 16.04 -17.58
N ASP A 134 -12.39 14.91 -17.09
CA ASP A 134 -13.57 14.26 -17.63
C ASP A 134 -14.89 14.82 -17.03
N LYS A 135 -14.80 15.62 -15.97
CA LYS A 135 -15.90 16.30 -15.26
C LYS A 135 -16.86 15.33 -14.59
N ASN A 136 -16.35 14.20 -14.12
CA ASN A 136 -17.13 13.20 -13.42
C ASN A 136 -17.34 13.54 -11.94
N GLY A 137 -16.64 14.56 -11.41
CA GLY A 137 -16.74 15.00 -10.02
C GLY A 137 -15.78 14.30 -9.06
N PHE A 138 -14.84 13.52 -9.59
CA PHE A 138 -13.76 12.81 -8.90
C PHE A 138 -12.44 13.12 -9.60
N ILE A 139 -11.32 12.91 -8.90
CA ILE A 139 -9.99 13.01 -9.49
C ILE A 139 -9.37 11.62 -9.49
N SER A 140 -9.23 11.04 -10.68
CA SER A 140 -8.58 9.74 -10.85
C SER A 140 -7.05 9.84 -10.70
N HIS A 141 -6.39 8.69 -10.59
CA HIS A 141 -4.92 8.61 -10.53
C HIS A 141 -4.25 9.24 -11.76
N GLU A 142 -4.84 9.09 -12.95
CA GLU A 142 -4.34 9.67 -14.22
C GLU A 142 -4.54 11.20 -14.31
N GLU A 143 -5.45 11.73 -13.50
CA GLU A 143 -5.78 13.15 -13.44
C GLU A 143 -4.97 13.89 -12.39
N PHE A 144 -4.53 13.17 -11.36
CA PHE A 144 -3.84 13.74 -10.22
C PHE A 144 -2.38 14.11 -10.55
N SER A 145 -2.09 15.40 -10.62
CA SER A 145 -0.72 15.91 -10.84
C SER A 145 0.16 16.02 -9.59
N GLY A 146 -0.31 15.56 -8.42
CA GLY A 146 0.46 15.59 -7.18
C GLY A 146 0.40 16.93 -6.42
N PRO A 147 0.93 16.97 -5.17
CA PRO A 147 1.10 18.23 -4.44
C PRO A 147 2.05 19.16 -5.21
N LYS A 148 1.53 20.28 -5.74
CA LYS A 148 2.34 21.28 -6.46
C LYS A 148 3.18 22.07 -5.46
N HIS A 149 4.38 21.58 -5.19
CA HIS A 149 5.37 22.33 -4.45
C HIS A 149 6.04 23.31 -5.42
N ASP A 150 5.76 24.61 -5.30
CA ASP A 150 6.60 25.63 -5.94
C ASP A 150 8.00 25.51 -5.31
N GLU A 151 8.96 24.96 -6.05
CA GLU A 151 10.38 25.09 -5.70
C GLU A 151 10.77 26.56 -5.85
N LEU A 152 11.13 27.18 -4.72
CA LEU A 152 11.65 28.55 -4.60
C LEU A 152 13.03 28.73 -5.22
#